data_AF-A0A4Q5TV68-F1
#
_entry.id   AF-A0A4Q5TV68-F1
#
_cell.length_a   1.000
_cell.length_b   1.000
_cell.length_c   1.000
_cell.angle_alpha   90.00
_cell.angle_beta   90.00
_cell.angle_gamma   90.00
#
_symmetry.space_group_name_H-M   'P 1'
#
loop_
_entity.id
_entity.type
_entity.pdbx_description
1 polymer ?
#
loop_
_entity_poly.entity_id
_entity_poly.type
_entity_poly.pdbx_seq_one_letter_code
_entity_poly.pdbx_strand_id
1 'polypeptide(L)'
;MKDLGIQVPSRTAKTDQLGSITADAESEGPASYAVSHMVRVQSSTTMDVVREVATTLNPQTNEVTKEFTGVGFSLTTTTTSSSGEQLAATGTATATVNGKDYSTTMATKESPGLQFSDPNKTVTSGYFKVAAVDVNPKMSIPTIKVTGNFLRVSGEGATPVVYHGLYLRPISYTHNFPQFDQK
;
A
#
# COMPACT_ATOMS: atom_id res chain seq x y z
N MET A 1 -18.56 3.61 27.82
CA MET A 1 -17.35 3.42 26.97
C MET A 1 -16.63 4.76 26.86
N LYS A 2 -15.33 4.80 27.12
CA LYS A 2 -14.53 6.01 26.92
C LYS A 2 -14.24 6.14 25.42
N ASP A 3 -14.88 7.10 24.77
CA ASP A 3 -14.51 7.50 23.41
C ASP A 3 -13.04 7.97 23.45
N LEU A 4 -12.18 7.32 22.66
CA LEU A 4 -10.76 7.69 22.59
C LEU A 4 -10.51 8.89 21.66
N GLY A 5 -11.55 9.46 21.03
CA GLY A 5 -11.42 10.70 20.25
C GLY A 5 -10.61 10.56 18.96
N ILE A 6 -10.21 9.35 18.56
CA ILE A 6 -9.36 9.10 17.39
C ILE A 6 -10.05 9.52 16.08
N GLN A 7 -9.85 10.75 15.64
CA GLN A 7 -10.31 11.25 14.36
C GLN A 7 -9.10 11.70 13.56
N VAL A 8 -8.75 10.92 12.56
CA VAL A 8 -7.59 11.17 11.71
C VAL A 8 -8.14 11.35 10.30
N PRO A 9 -7.92 12.52 9.66
CA PRO A 9 -8.31 12.67 8.27
C PRO A 9 -7.51 11.69 7.41
N SER A 10 -8.12 11.20 6.33
CA SER A 10 -7.41 10.43 5.32
C SER A 10 -6.23 11.24 4.78
N ARG A 11 -5.09 10.60 4.59
CA ARG A 11 -3.85 11.24 4.13
C ARG A 11 -3.35 10.55 2.88
N THR A 12 -2.83 11.32 1.94
CA THR A 12 -2.35 10.79 0.67
C THR A 12 -0.93 11.27 0.38
N ALA A 13 -0.07 10.33 -0.03
CA ALA A 13 1.27 10.59 -0.53
C ALA A 13 1.38 10.08 -1.97
N LYS A 14 2.16 10.76 -2.79
CA LYS A 14 2.25 10.50 -4.23
C LYS A 14 3.70 10.41 -4.70
N THR A 15 3.91 9.59 -5.73
CA THR A 15 5.16 9.49 -6.49
C THR A 15 4.83 9.56 -7.97
N ASP A 16 5.67 10.23 -8.75
CA ASP A 16 5.58 10.31 -10.22
C ASP A 16 7.00 10.13 -10.77
N GLN A 17 7.23 9.04 -11.49
CA GLN A 17 8.55 8.63 -11.96
C GLN A 17 8.49 8.15 -13.41
N LEU A 18 9.59 8.35 -14.13
CA LEU A 18 9.77 7.88 -15.50
C LEU A 18 10.75 6.70 -15.50
N GLY A 19 10.39 5.62 -16.18
CA GLY A 19 11.18 4.42 -16.29
C GLY A 19 11.05 3.74 -17.64
N SER A 20 11.59 2.54 -17.72
CA SER A 20 11.47 1.65 -18.87
C SER A 20 11.15 0.24 -18.42
N ILE A 21 10.35 -0.47 -19.22
CA ILE A 21 10.15 -1.91 -19.06
C ILE A 21 11.12 -2.57 -20.02
N THR A 22 12.04 -3.35 -19.46
CA THR A 22 13.05 -4.06 -20.24
C THR A 22 12.70 -5.53 -20.26
N ALA A 23 12.56 -6.12 -21.44
CA ALA A 23 12.46 -7.56 -21.60
C ALA A 23 13.87 -8.11 -21.83
N ASP A 24 14.16 -9.28 -21.28
CA ASP A 24 15.35 -10.02 -21.66
C ASP A 24 15.19 -10.44 -23.13
N ALA A 25 16.18 -10.13 -23.96
CA ALA A 25 16.25 -10.67 -25.30
C ALA A 25 17.41 -11.66 -25.31
N GLU A 26 17.12 -12.90 -24.88
CA GLU A 26 18.02 -14.03 -25.06
C GLU A 26 18.10 -14.37 -26.56
N SER A 27 18.89 -13.61 -27.30
CA SER A 27 19.38 -13.95 -28.63
C SER A 27 20.83 -14.36 -28.44
N GLU A 28 21.15 -15.64 -28.68
CA GLU A 28 22.48 -16.26 -28.56
C GLU A 28 23.64 -15.26 -28.84
N GLY A 29 24.23 -14.73 -27.77
CA GLY A 29 25.17 -13.61 -27.81
C GLY A 29 25.32 -12.93 -26.43
N PRO A 30 26.21 -11.92 -26.27
CA PRO A 30 26.28 -11.16 -25.02
C PRO A 30 24.91 -10.58 -24.68
N ALA A 31 24.45 -10.77 -23.44
CA ALA A 31 23.12 -10.39 -22.97
C ALA A 31 22.72 -9.00 -23.50
N SER A 32 21.81 -9.00 -24.48
CA SER A 32 21.31 -7.79 -25.09
C SER A 32 19.93 -7.51 -24.53
N TYR A 33 19.77 -6.34 -23.91
CA TYR A 33 18.47 -5.90 -23.40
C TYR A 33 17.85 -4.97 -24.42
N ALA A 34 16.71 -5.36 -25.00
CA ALA A 34 15.91 -4.46 -25.80
C ALA A 34 15.05 -3.61 -24.87
N VAL A 35 15.22 -2.28 -24.89
CA VAL A 35 14.29 -1.36 -24.24
C VAL A 35 12.97 -1.49 -24.99
N SER A 36 11.97 -2.11 -24.37
CA SER A 36 10.68 -2.34 -25.02
C SER A 36 9.92 -1.02 -25.08
N HIS A 37 9.70 -0.33 -23.96
CA HIS A 37 8.96 0.95 -23.91
C HIS A 37 9.34 1.83 -22.70
N MET A 38 9.41 3.15 -22.90
CA MET A 38 9.45 4.12 -21.79
C MET A 38 8.04 4.28 -21.19
N VAL A 39 7.96 4.34 -19.87
CA VAL A 39 6.70 4.43 -19.13
C VAL A 39 6.80 5.43 -17.99
N ARG A 40 5.83 6.34 -17.90
CA ARG A 40 5.65 7.20 -16.73
C ARG A 40 4.70 6.49 -15.77
N VAL A 41 5.18 6.21 -14.57
CA VAL A 41 4.42 5.55 -13.51
C VAL A 41 4.11 6.57 -12.42
N GLN A 42 2.83 6.68 -12.11
CA GLN A 42 2.34 7.48 -11.00
C GLN A 42 1.77 6.55 -9.95
N SER A 43 2.05 6.81 -8.69
CA SER A 43 1.42 6.10 -7.59
C SER A 43 0.95 7.04 -6.51
N SER A 44 -0.13 6.65 -5.86
CA SER A 44 -0.77 7.41 -4.80
C SER A 44 -1.17 6.43 -3.71
N THR A 45 -0.53 6.51 -2.54
CA THR A 45 -0.97 5.77 -1.36
C THR A 45 -1.84 6.65 -0.50
N THR A 46 -3.05 6.19 -0.22
CA THR A 46 -3.94 6.78 0.77
C THR A 46 -3.91 5.92 2.03
N MET A 47 -3.77 6.58 3.17
CA MET A 47 -3.83 5.99 4.50
C MET A 47 -5.14 6.43 5.17
N ASP A 48 -5.90 5.42 5.60
CA ASP A 48 -7.09 5.58 6.42
C ASP A 48 -6.84 4.94 7.78
N VAL A 49 -7.24 5.65 8.83
CA VAL A 49 -7.11 5.18 10.21
C VAL A 49 -8.50 5.03 10.79
N VAL A 50 -8.84 3.81 11.20
CA VAL A 50 -10.16 3.47 11.71
C VAL A 50 -10.06 2.90 13.13
N ARG A 51 -11.11 3.12 13.91
CA ARG A 51 -11.24 2.53 15.24
C ARG A 51 -11.87 1.15 15.07
N GLU A 52 -11.25 0.16 15.69
CA GLU A 52 -11.73 -1.22 15.64
C GLU A 52 -12.53 -1.53 16.91
N VAL A 53 -13.83 -1.80 16.74
CA VAL A 53 -14.75 -2.11 17.85
C VAL A 53 -15.40 -3.46 17.60
N ALA A 54 -15.21 -4.40 18.52
CA ALA A 54 -15.97 -5.65 18.53
C ALA A 54 -17.36 -5.37 19.11
N THR A 55 -18.39 -5.93 18.47
CA THR A 55 -19.76 -5.86 18.96
C THR A 55 -20.24 -7.28 19.22
N THR A 56 -20.68 -7.57 20.44
CA THR A 56 -21.20 -8.88 20.83
C THR A 56 -22.63 -8.73 21.31
N LEU A 57 -23.55 -9.47 20.69
CA LEU A 57 -24.93 -9.58 21.12
C LEU A 57 -25.06 -10.80 22.03
N ASN A 58 -25.56 -10.61 23.25
CA ASN A 58 -26.00 -11.69 24.11
C ASN A 58 -27.42 -12.11 23.66
N PRO A 59 -27.61 -13.31 23.07
CA PRO A 59 -28.91 -13.72 22.54
C PRO A 59 -29.95 -14.06 23.62
N GLN A 60 -29.53 -14.24 24.89
CA GLN A 60 -30.43 -14.51 26.01
C GLN A 60 -30.95 -13.23 26.66
N THR A 61 -30.13 -12.18 26.74
CA THR A 61 -30.51 -10.90 27.37
C THR A 61 -30.83 -9.81 26.34
N ASN A 62 -30.59 -10.06 25.05
CA ASN A 62 -30.60 -9.06 23.97
C ASN A 62 -29.67 -7.86 24.23
N GLU A 63 -28.71 -8.00 25.14
CA GLU A 63 -27.75 -6.96 25.44
C GLU A 63 -26.66 -6.90 24.37
N VAL A 64 -26.44 -5.70 23.83
CA VAL A 64 -25.34 -5.43 22.92
C VAL A 64 -24.19 -4.84 23.71
N THR A 65 -23.08 -5.57 23.74
CA THR A 65 -21.81 -5.07 24.28
C THR A 65 -20.92 -4.62 23.12
N LYS A 66 -20.18 -3.53 23.34
CA LYS A 66 -19.16 -3.07 22.41
C LYS A 66 -17.85 -2.91 23.16
N GLU A 67 -16.78 -3.41 22.57
CA GLU A 67 -15.44 -3.37 23.13
C GLU A 67 -14.48 -2.74 22.12
N PHE A 68 -13.72 -1.74 22.58
CA PHE A 68 -12.64 -1.19 21.76
C PHE A 68 -11.51 -2.21 21.68
N THR A 69 -11.20 -2.65 20.46
CA THR A 69 -10.20 -3.71 20.22
C THR A 69 -8.89 -3.18 19.64
N GLY A 70 -8.86 -1.92 19.20
CA GLY A 70 -7.63 -1.29 18.69
C GLY A 70 -7.85 -0.26 17.60
N VAL A 71 -6.77 0.07 16.90
CA VAL A 71 -6.75 0.98 15.75
C VAL A 71 -6.27 0.24 14.52
N GLY A 72 -7.05 0.29 13.45
CA GLY A 72 -6.74 -0.29 12.16
C GLY A 72 -6.14 0.76 11.23
N PHE A 73 -5.08 0.39 10.52
CA PHE A 73 -4.43 1.20 9.51
C PHE A 73 -4.64 0.53 8.14
N SER A 74 -5.43 1.17 7.29
CA SER A 74 -5.65 0.74 5.92
C SER A 74 -4.84 1.60 4.97
N LEU A 75 -4.04 0.96 4.12
CA LEU A 75 -3.21 1.61 3.13
C LEU A 75 -3.62 1.13 1.75
N THR A 76 -4.01 2.05 0.88
CA THR A 76 -4.42 1.74 -0.49
C THR A 76 -3.52 2.49 -1.45
N THR A 77 -2.74 1.76 -2.24
CA THR A 77 -1.89 2.33 -3.29
C THR A 77 -2.55 2.13 -4.64
N THR A 78 -2.88 3.24 -5.28
CA THR A 78 -3.28 3.27 -6.68
C THR A 78 -2.07 3.55 -7.54
N THR A 79 -1.84 2.74 -8.56
CA THR A 79 -0.77 2.92 -9.56
C THR A 79 -1.38 3.16 -10.91
N THR A 80 -0.92 4.18 -11.63
CA THR A 80 -1.33 4.49 -12.99
C THR A 80 -0.14 4.58 -13.93
N SER A 81 -0.31 4.09 -15.15
CA SER A 81 0.73 4.09 -16.20
C SER A 81 0.34 4.98 -17.38
N SER A 82 1.29 5.73 -17.92
CA SER A 82 1.06 6.54 -19.13
C SER A 82 0.94 5.73 -20.42
N SER A 83 1.45 4.50 -20.45
CA SER A 83 1.44 3.63 -21.64
C SER A 83 0.24 2.68 -21.69
N GLY A 84 -0.58 2.68 -20.64
CA GLY A 84 -1.69 1.75 -20.45
C GLY A 84 -1.29 0.32 -20.08
N GLU A 85 0.00 0.10 -19.80
CA GLU A 85 0.49 -1.15 -19.22
C GLU A 85 -0.03 -1.34 -17.80
N GLN A 86 -0.38 -2.57 -17.46
CA GLN A 86 -0.83 -2.95 -16.12
C GLN A 86 0.38 -3.01 -15.16
N LEU A 87 0.68 -1.86 -14.54
CA LEU A 87 1.74 -1.73 -13.55
C LEU A 87 1.17 -1.87 -12.14
N ALA A 88 1.80 -2.70 -11.32
CA ALA A 88 1.52 -2.84 -9.90
C ALA A 88 2.63 -2.23 -9.04
N ALA A 89 2.23 -1.55 -7.98
CA ALA A 89 3.12 -1.15 -6.89
C ALA A 89 3.08 -2.23 -5.80
N THR A 90 4.11 -3.07 -5.76
CA THR A 90 4.32 -4.01 -4.64
C THR A 90 5.14 -3.32 -3.58
N GLY A 91 4.97 -3.70 -2.32
CA GLY A 91 5.77 -3.11 -1.25
C GLY A 91 5.43 -3.60 0.14
N THR A 92 6.04 -2.97 1.13
CA THR A 92 5.78 -3.20 2.54
C THR A 92 5.49 -1.85 3.19
N ALA A 93 4.44 -1.85 4.00
CA ALA A 93 4.15 -0.76 4.91
C ALA A 93 4.66 -1.11 6.30
N THR A 94 5.33 -0.16 6.95
CA THR A 94 5.91 -0.33 8.28
C THR A 94 5.54 0.83 9.19
N ALA A 95 5.34 0.55 10.47
CA ALA A 95 5.11 1.52 11.52
C ALA A 95 5.70 1.02 12.85
N THR A 96 6.15 1.93 13.71
CA THR A 96 6.51 1.61 15.09
C THR A 96 5.56 2.33 16.03
N VAL A 97 4.87 1.60 16.89
CA VAL A 97 3.92 2.14 17.87
C VAL A 97 4.33 1.66 19.25
N ASN A 98 4.60 2.60 20.16
CA ASN A 98 5.02 2.30 21.54
C ASN A 98 6.15 1.26 21.63
N GLY A 99 7.13 1.34 20.71
CA GLY A 99 8.29 0.43 20.67
C GLY A 99 8.01 -0.94 20.06
N LYS A 100 6.81 -1.19 19.52
CA LYS A 100 6.48 -2.39 18.75
C LYS A 100 6.41 -2.08 17.27
N ASP A 101 7.01 -2.93 16.46
CA ASP A 101 7.00 -2.81 15.01
C ASP A 101 5.80 -3.55 14.42
N TYR A 102 5.13 -2.87 13.50
CA TYR A 102 4.02 -3.38 12.72
C TYR A 102 4.40 -3.30 11.25
N SER A 103 4.12 -4.37 10.51
CA SER A 103 4.35 -4.41 9.08
C SER A 103 3.25 -5.14 8.36
N THR A 104 2.96 -4.72 7.13
CA THR A 104 2.05 -5.44 6.24
C THR A 104 2.56 -5.35 4.81
N THR A 105 2.35 -6.43 4.06
CA THR A 105 2.69 -6.45 2.63
C THR A 105 1.57 -5.82 1.84
N MET A 106 1.92 -4.98 0.88
CA MET A 106 1.01 -4.39 -0.09
C MET A 106 0.76 -5.42 -1.18
N ALA A 107 -0.44 -5.99 -1.20
CA ALA A 107 -0.84 -7.00 -2.17
C ALA A 107 -1.93 -6.45 -3.09
N THR A 108 -1.94 -6.91 -4.34
CA THR A 108 -3.04 -6.60 -5.28
C THR A 108 -4.35 -7.09 -4.68
N LYS A 109 -5.33 -6.21 -4.61
CA LYS A 109 -6.68 -6.60 -4.22
C LYS A 109 -7.38 -7.11 -5.48
N GLU A 110 -7.40 -8.43 -5.66
CA GLU A 110 -8.40 -9.07 -6.53
C GLU A 110 -9.77 -8.63 -5.98
N SER A 111 -10.45 -7.73 -6.66
CA SER A 111 -11.75 -7.28 -6.20
C SER A 111 -12.77 -8.36 -6.59
N PRO A 112 -13.38 -9.09 -5.64
CA PRO A 112 -14.39 -10.07 -5.99
C PRO A 112 -15.59 -9.29 -6.56
N GLY A 113 -15.79 -9.38 -7.88
CA GLY A 113 -17.01 -8.87 -8.53
C GLY A 113 -16.93 -7.53 -9.26
N LEU A 114 -15.77 -6.89 -9.44
CA LEU A 114 -15.68 -5.75 -10.36
C LEU A 114 -15.47 -6.26 -11.79
N GLN A 115 -16.53 -6.26 -12.60
CA GLN A 115 -16.51 -6.62 -14.02
C GLN A 115 -15.81 -5.59 -14.93
N PHE A 116 -15.19 -4.55 -14.36
CA PHE A 116 -14.44 -3.53 -15.08
C PHE A 116 -13.10 -3.30 -14.37
N SER A 117 -12.02 -3.86 -14.93
CA SER A 117 -10.66 -3.41 -14.61
C SER A 117 -10.31 -2.25 -15.52
N ASP A 118 -9.94 -1.10 -14.96
CA ASP A 118 -9.25 -0.08 -15.73
C ASP A 118 -7.83 -0.62 -16.01
N PRO A 119 -7.49 -0.94 -17.27
CA PRO A 119 -6.22 -1.60 -17.61
C PRO A 119 -5.01 -0.76 -17.21
N ASN A 120 -5.19 0.54 -17.03
CA ASN A 120 -4.12 1.49 -16.75
C ASN A 120 -3.96 1.72 -15.24
N LYS A 121 -4.80 1.09 -14.41
CA LYS A 121 -4.88 1.35 -12.97
C LYS A 121 -4.85 0.06 -12.18
N THR A 122 -3.80 -0.11 -11.38
CA THR A 122 -3.71 -1.22 -10.42
C THR A 122 -3.86 -0.70 -9.00
N VAL A 123 -4.56 -1.47 -8.16
CA VAL A 123 -4.74 -1.14 -6.74
C VAL A 123 -4.12 -2.24 -5.89
N THR A 124 -3.18 -1.85 -5.03
CA THR A 124 -2.65 -2.70 -3.97
C THR A 124 -3.08 -2.17 -2.60
N SER A 125 -3.31 -3.07 -1.66
CA SER A 125 -3.72 -2.71 -0.30
C SER A 125 -2.95 -3.48 0.74
N GLY A 126 -2.74 -2.85 1.89
CA GLY A 126 -2.18 -3.45 3.08
C GLY A 126 -2.98 -3.00 4.30
N TYR A 127 -3.05 -3.87 5.30
CA TYR A 127 -3.69 -3.57 6.58
C TYR A 127 -2.85 -4.11 7.73
N PHE A 128 -2.75 -3.34 8.80
CA PHE A 128 -2.29 -3.82 10.10
C PHE A 128 -3.11 -3.20 11.22
N LYS A 129 -3.21 -3.93 12.34
CA LYS A 129 -3.96 -3.51 13.52
C LYS A 129 -3.01 -3.33 14.70
N VAL A 130 -3.16 -2.20 15.40
CA VAL A 130 -2.56 -1.98 16.72
C VAL A 130 -3.61 -2.36 17.76
N ALA A 131 -3.29 -3.33 18.61
CA ALA A 131 -4.22 -3.83 19.63
C ALA A 131 -4.52 -2.77 20.70
N ALA A 132 -5.72 -2.81 21.30
CA ALA A 132 -6.14 -1.82 22.30
C ALA A 132 -5.15 -1.65 23.48
N VAL A 133 -4.49 -2.73 23.92
CA VAL A 133 -3.46 -2.69 24.97
C VAL A 133 -2.26 -1.81 24.61
N ASP A 134 -1.99 -1.68 23.31
CA ASP A 134 -0.89 -0.90 22.76
C ASP A 134 -1.33 0.50 22.34
N VAL A 135 -2.61 0.85 22.54
CA VAL A 135 -3.18 2.17 22.23
C VAL A 135 -3.30 2.99 23.50
N ASN A 136 -2.67 4.17 23.52
CA ASN A 136 -2.87 5.12 24.60
C ASN A 136 -4.00 6.14 24.25
N PRO A 137 -4.70 6.75 25.24
CA PRO A 137 -5.82 7.66 24.98
C PRO A 137 -5.48 8.98 24.28
N LYS A 138 -4.22 9.23 23.95
CA LYS A 138 -3.70 10.39 23.21
C LYS A 138 -2.73 9.93 22.13
N MET A 139 -2.96 8.75 21.57
CA MET A 139 -1.95 8.10 20.75
C MET A 139 -1.78 8.91 19.47
N SER A 140 -0.60 9.50 19.33
CA SER A 140 -0.12 10.02 18.07
C SER A 140 -0.13 8.90 17.05
N ILE A 141 -0.71 9.16 15.89
CA ILE A 141 -0.61 8.25 14.77
C ILE A 141 0.86 8.17 14.39
N PRO A 142 1.47 6.97 14.39
CA PRO A 142 2.90 6.82 14.18
C PRO A 142 3.30 7.33 12.80
N THR A 143 4.60 7.54 12.63
CA THR A 143 5.17 7.64 11.28
C THR A 143 4.96 6.30 10.57
N ILE A 144 4.30 6.34 9.43
CA ILE A 144 4.10 5.17 8.56
C ILE A 144 4.91 5.38 7.29
N LYS A 145 5.64 4.36 6.90
CA LYS A 145 6.43 4.33 5.67
C LYS A 145 5.95 3.19 4.79
N VAL A 146 5.64 3.49 3.54
CA VAL A 146 5.35 2.48 2.50
C VAL A 146 6.45 2.54 1.46
N THR A 147 7.17 1.44 1.29
CA THR A 147 8.25 1.32 0.30
C THR A 147 8.02 0.13 -0.60
N GLY A 148 8.37 0.29 -1.86
CA GLY A 148 8.08 -0.73 -2.84
C GLY A 148 8.70 -0.46 -4.20
N ASN A 149 8.45 -1.37 -5.13
CA ASN A 149 8.91 -1.29 -6.51
C ASN A 149 7.73 -1.38 -7.48
N PHE A 150 7.92 -0.82 -8.67
CA PHE A 150 6.97 -0.97 -9.77
C PHE A 150 7.30 -2.19 -10.61
N LEU A 151 6.29 -3.02 -10.84
CA LEU A 151 6.37 -4.20 -11.66
C LEU A 151 5.29 -4.14 -12.73
N ARG A 152 5.63 -4.47 -13.97
CA ARG A 152 4.65 -4.88 -14.96
C ARG A 152 4.17 -6.27 -14.60
N VAL A 153 2.86 -6.45 -14.49
CA VAL A 153 2.26 -7.76 -14.22
C VAL A 153 1.69 -8.28 -15.54
N SER A 154 2.18 -9.42 -16.01
CA SER A 154 1.62 -10.14 -17.15
C SER A 154 1.27 -11.58 -16.74
N GLY A 155 0.55 -12.30 -17.59
CA GLY A 155 0.26 -13.73 -17.35
C GLY A 155 1.50 -14.62 -17.32
N GLU A 156 2.64 -14.13 -17.83
CA GLU A 156 3.91 -14.85 -17.93
C GLU A 156 4.87 -14.55 -16.76
N GLY A 157 4.56 -13.55 -15.94
CA GLY A 157 5.39 -13.19 -14.78
C GLY A 157 5.36 -11.69 -14.46
N ALA A 158 6.29 -11.28 -13.60
CA ALA A 158 6.45 -9.88 -13.20
C ALA A 158 7.79 -9.33 -13.72
N THR A 159 7.75 -8.22 -14.45
CA THR A 159 8.95 -7.55 -14.99
C THR A 159 9.15 -6.21 -14.29
N PRO A 160 10.33 -5.92 -13.72
CA PRO A 160 10.55 -4.65 -13.04
C PRO A 160 10.55 -3.47 -14.02
N VAL A 161 9.96 -2.36 -13.59
CA VAL A 161 10.19 -1.06 -14.22
C VAL A 161 11.52 -0.54 -13.70
N VAL A 162 12.41 -0.14 -14.61
CA VAL A 162 13.79 0.24 -14.27
C VAL A 162 14.14 1.65 -14.76
N TYR A 163 15.08 2.30 -14.08
CA TYR A 163 15.70 3.53 -14.59
C TYR A 163 16.46 3.24 -15.88
N HIS A 164 16.33 4.14 -16.85
CA HIS A 164 17.16 4.11 -18.05
C HIS A 164 18.53 4.70 -17.73
N GLY A 165 19.59 3.92 -17.91
CA GLY A 165 20.98 4.31 -17.64
C GLY A 165 21.94 3.14 -17.92
N LEU A 166 23.23 3.33 -17.65
CA LEU A 166 24.27 2.30 -17.88
C LEU A 166 24.02 0.99 -17.10
N TYR A 167 23.27 1.05 -15.99
CA TYR A 167 22.86 -0.10 -15.19
C TYR A 167 21.37 -0.04 -14.90
N LEU A 168 20.64 -1.11 -15.23
CA LEU A 168 19.22 -1.22 -14.94
C LEU A 168 19.02 -1.41 -13.44
N ARG A 169 18.25 -0.51 -12.81
CA ARG A 169 17.87 -0.59 -11.40
C ARG A 169 16.35 -0.44 -11.27
N PRO A 170 15.67 -1.30 -10.50
CA PRO A 170 14.24 -1.16 -10.26
C PRO A 170 13.89 0.23 -9.73
N ILE A 171 12.83 0.80 -10.27
CA ILE A 171 12.27 2.04 -9.77
C ILE A 171 11.50 1.72 -8.50
N SER A 172 11.94 2.34 -7.42
CA SER A 172 11.31 2.25 -6.11
C SER A 172 10.53 3.52 -5.78
N TYR A 173 9.42 3.36 -5.05
CA TYR A 173 8.70 4.46 -4.44
C TYR A 173 8.82 4.42 -2.92
N THR A 174 8.69 5.59 -2.29
CA THR A 174 8.59 5.72 -0.84
C THR A 174 7.54 6.76 -0.51
N HIS A 175 6.50 6.33 0.20
CA HIS A 175 5.45 7.20 0.70
C HIS A 175 5.56 7.31 2.22
N ASN A 176 5.93 8.49 2.70
CA ASN A 176 6.07 8.79 4.12
C ASN A 176 4.84 9.53 4.62
N PHE A 177 4.23 8.99 5.66
CA PHE A 177 3.18 9.63 6.43
C PHE A 177 3.79 10.05 7.76
N PRO A 178 4.19 11.32 7.96
CA PRO A 178 4.74 11.77 9.23
C PRO A 178 3.75 11.56 10.37
N GLN A 179 4.26 11.51 11.60
CA GLN A 179 3.44 11.42 12.80
C GLN A 179 2.30 12.46 12.78
N PHE A 180 1.12 12.06 13.23
CA PHE A 180 -0.02 12.96 13.39
C PHE A 180 -0.50 12.93 14.84
N ASP A 181 -0.32 14.06 15.52
CA ASP A 181 -0.82 14.28 16.87
C ASP A 181 -2.26 14.78 16.82
N GLN A 182 -3.14 14.12 17.57
CA GLN A 182 -4.51 14.60 17.74
C GLN A 182 -4.47 15.85 18.63
N LYS A 183 -5.14 16.92 18.17
CA LYS A 183 -5.30 18.16 18.94
C LYS A 183 -6.40 18.02 19.99
#